data_AF-A0A2G9M2R3-F1
#
_entry.id   AF-A0A2G9M2R3-F1
#
_cell.length_a   1.000
_cell.length_b   1.000
_cell.length_c   1.000
_cell.angle_alpha   90.00
_cell.angle_beta   90.00
_cell.angle_gamma   90.00
#
_symmetry.space_group_name_H-M   'P 1'
#
loop_
_entity.id
_entity.type
_entity.pdbx_description
1 polymer ?
#
loop_
_entity_poly.entity_id
_entity_poly.type
_entity_poly.pdbx_seq_one_letter_code
_entity_poly.pdbx_strand_id
1 'polypeptide(L)'
;MRGDECMNVSRVMLTYVVYSVITVMLSLAASAGYTCELKGQVCHCVCLPRPPDYCSGPIPLWQCYNSEPPGVDIISPVEGAIYSTSRVPLEVQSNKSAAYIKRSIDGGRPATICTSCSSISTTMYVSDQGRHRLTAYAYDKQGNEGIAETYFIVDTRAPRILGQSPADKSTIGSDQEFAVDYDEANLANVSLCIKGELASGFACSILTGCESGSRESCSVNKDLSSYADGTL
;
A
#
# COMPACT_ATOMS: atom_id res chain seq x y z
N MET A 1 -60.96 -10.91 -64.97
CA MET A 1 -60.06 -12.02 -65.40
C MET A 1 -59.07 -11.44 -66.42
N ARG A 2 -57.80 -11.85 -66.33
CA ARG A 2 -56.57 -11.25 -66.90
C ARG A 2 -56.17 -9.93 -66.23
N GLY A 3 -54.95 -9.74 -65.74
CA GLY A 3 -53.75 -10.54 -65.87
C GLY A 3 -52.56 -9.61 -66.14
N ASP A 4 -51.55 -9.78 -65.30
CA ASP A 4 -50.12 -9.58 -65.58
C ASP A 4 -49.48 -8.18 -65.42
N GLU A 5 -48.59 -8.18 -64.43
CA GLU A 5 -47.16 -7.79 -64.50
C GLU A 5 -46.78 -6.37 -64.91
N CYS A 6 -46.12 -5.68 -63.97
CA CYS A 6 -44.78 -5.12 -64.21
C CYS A 6 -43.96 -5.10 -62.91
N MET A 7 -42.83 -5.80 -62.94
CA MET A 7 -41.73 -5.77 -61.99
C MET A 7 -40.99 -4.42 -62.00
N ASN A 8 -40.22 -4.16 -60.92
CA ASN A 8 -38.87 -3.58 -60.94
C ASN A 8 -38.74 -2.07 -61.32
N VAL A 9 -37.92 -1.21 -60.70
CA VAL A 9 -36.76 -1.31 -59.81
C VAL A 9 -36.61 0.06 -59.10
N SER A 10 -35.81 0.08 -58.04
CA SER A 10 -34.90 1.18 -57.64
C SER A 10 -35.35 2.05 -56.47
N ARG A 11 -34.82 1.65 -55.31
CA ARG A 11 -34.63 2.44 -54.09
C ARG A 11 -34.00 3.80 -54.39
N VAL A 12 -34.48 4.85 -53.72
CA VAL A 12 -33.64 5.87 -53.07
C VAL A 12 -34.33 6.30 -51.76
N MET A 13 -33.56 6.23 -50.68
CA MET A 13 -33.87 6.64 -49.31
C MET A 13 -33.97 8.17 -49.13
N LEU A 14 -34.37 8.57 -47.92
CA LEU A 14 -34.34 9.91 -47.30
C LEU A 14 -35.57 10.77 -47.63
N THR A 15 -36.33 11.32 -46.69
CA THR A 15 -36.08 11.60 -45.27
C THR A 15 -37.47 11.82 -44.65
N TYR A 16 -37.80 11.13 -43.56
CA TYR A 16 -38.87 11.61 -42.68
C TYR A 16 -38.24 11.92 -41.33
N VAL A 17 -38.37 13.18 -40.94
CA VAL A 17 -37.99 13.67 -39.62
C VAL A 17 -38.92 13.00 -38.62
N VAL A 18 -38.46 11.91 -38.02
CA VAL A 18 -39.15 11.30 -36.88
C VAL A 18 -38.49 11.86 -35.63
N TYR A 19 -39.17 12.81 -34.98
CA TYR A 19 -38.86 13.19 -33.61
C TYR A 19 -38.95 11.92 -32.76
N SER A 20 -37.81 11.31 -32.46
CA SER A 20 -37.71 10.23 -31.49
C SER A 20 -37.62 10.88 -30.12
N VAL A 21 -38.76 11.34 -29.62
CA VAL A 21 -38.93 11.44 -28.17
C VAL A 21 -39.00 10.00 -27.71
N ILE A 22 -37.90 9.49 -27.16
CA ILE A 22 -37.90 8.23 -26.42
C ILE A 22 -38.91 8.41 -25.31
N THR A 23 -40.08 7.79 -25.50
CA THR A 23 -41.14 7.69 -24.54
C THR A 23 -40.55 7.05 -23.29
N VAL A 24 -40.49 7.83 -22.21
CA VAL A 24 -40.20 7.34 -20.86
C VAL A 24 -41.23 6.26 -20.56
N MET A 25 -40.82 4.99 -20.68
CA MET A 25 -41.56 3.86 -20.15
C MET A 25 -41.42 3.89 -18.63
N LEU A 26 -42.30 4.68 -18.01
CA LEU A 26 -43.11 4.33 -16.85
C LEU A 26 -42.42 3.42 -15.81
N SER A 27 -41.77 4.03 -14.82
CA SER A 27 -42.07 3.63 -13.45
C SER A 27 -42.85 4.77 -12.79
N LEU A 28 -44.18 4.62 -12.78
CA LEU A 28 -45.01 5.34 -11.82
C LEU A 28 -44.69 4.78 -10.43
N ALA A 29 -43.57 5.19 -9.84
CA ALA A 29 -43.35 5.07 -8.40
C ALA A 29 -43.84 6.37 -7.72
N ALA A 30 -45.11 6.70 -7.93
CA ALA A 30 -45.80 7.72 -7.15
C ALA A 30 -46.83 7.03 -6.25
N SER A 31 -46.37 6.37 -5.18
CA SER A 31 -47.15 6.15 -3.95
C SER A 31 -46.31 5.47 -2.87
N ALA A 32 -45.16 6.06 -2.57
CA ALA A 32 -44.48 5.78 -1.32
C ALA A 32 -44.89 6.87 -0.33
N GLY A 33 -45.94 6.64 0.47
CA GLY A 33 -46.38 7.54 1.53
C GLY A 33 -45.39 7.61 2.70
N TYR A 34 -44.08 7.62 2.45
CA TYR A 34 -43.02 7.57 3.44
C TYR A 34 -41.83 8.45 3.06
N THR A 35 -41.13 8.96 4.06
CA THR A 35 -39.79 9.56 3.96
C THR A 35 -38.85 8.69 4.79
N CYS A 36 -37.74 8.23 4.21
CA CYS A 36 -36.72 7.49 4.94
C CYS A 36 -35.47 8.36 5.10
N GLU A 37 -34.90 8.34 6.30
CA GLU A 37 -33.64 9.01 6.63
C GLU A 37 -32.69 8.01 7.32
N LEU A 38 -31.41 8.07 6.97
CA LEU A 38 -30.36 7.27 7.58
C LEU A 38 -29.82 8.01 8.80
N LYS A 39 -30.05 7.45 9.99
CA LYS A 39 -29.50 7.98 11.25
C LYS A 39 -28.51 6.96 11.83
N GLY A 40 -27.22 7.17 11.57
CA GLY A 40 -26.17 6.20 11.90
C GLY A 40 -26.22 4.97 10.98
N GLN A 41 -26.28 3.76 11.55
CA GLN A 41 -26.42 2.49 10.82
C GLN A 41 -27.88 1.98 10.73
N VAL A 42 -28.87 2.77 11.17
CA VAL A 42 -30.28 2.36 11.20
C VAL A 42 -31.11 3.24 10.25
N CYS A 43 -31.88 2.60 9.37
CA CYS A 43 -32.83 3.27 8.48
C CYS A 43 -34.11 3.61 9.25
N HIS A 44 -34.46 4.90 9.31
CA HIS A 44 -35.68 5.37 9.96
C HIS A 44 -36.65 5.87 8.88
N CYS A 45 -37.75 5.16 8.67
CA CYS A 45 -38.80 5.55 7.73
C CYS A 45 -40.02 6.09 8.49
N VAL A 46 -40.52 7.25 8.07
CA VAL A 46 -41.69 7.92 8.64
C VAL A 46 -42.75 8.05 7.56
N CYS A 47 -44.00 7.72 7.87
CA CYS A 47 -45.10 7.91 6.94
C CYS A 47 -45.40 9.41 6.74
N LEU A 48 -45.65 9.82 5.49
CA LEU A 48 -46.14 11.15 5.17
C LEU A 48 -47.62 11.26 5.57
N PRO A 49 -48.04 12.34 6.26
CA PRO A 49 -49.42 12.51 6.67
C PRO A 49 -50.29 12.81 5.45
N ARG A 50 -51.05 11.81 4.96
CA ARG A 50 -52.13 12.01 3.98
C ARG A 50 -53.35 11.17 4.40
N PRO A 51 -54.50 11.79 4.69
CA PRO A 51 -55.72 11.04 4.96
C PRO A 51 -56.29 10.41 3.68
N PRO A 52 -56.80 9.16 3.72
CA PRO A 52 -56.80 8.25 4.87
C PRO A 52 -55.45 7.53 5.04
N ASP A 53 -55.00 7.42 6.29
CA ASP A 53 -53.69 6.86 6.67
C ASP A 53 -53.62 5.36 6.35
N TYR A 54 -53.01 5.01 5.23
CA TYR A 54 -52.66 3.63 4.92
C TYR A 54 -51.26 3.57 4.30
N CYS A 55 -50.27 3.27 5.15
CA CYS A 55 -48.98 2.75 4.68
C CYS A 55 -49.14 1.24 4.45
N SER A 56 -49.72 0.86 3.31
CA SER A 56 -49.91 -0.54 2.92
C SER A 56 -48.72 -1.02 2.10
N GLY A 57 -47.77 -1.72 2.72
CA GLY A 57 -46.72 -2.43 1.97
C GLY A 57 -45.49 -2.76 2.81
N PRO A 58 -44.70 -3.78 2.44
CA PRO A 58 -43.38 -3.99 3.01
C PRO A 58 -42.51 -2.76 2.73
N ILE A 59 -41.87 -2.22 3.77
CA ILE A 59 -40.86 -1.15 3.63
C ILE A 59 -39.82 -1.67 2.61
N PRO A 60 -39.59 -0.98 1.47
CA PRO A 60 -38.58 -1.44 0.53
C PRO A 60 -37.20 -1.26 1.18
N LEU A 61 -36.66 -2.35 1.71
CA LEU A 61 -35.31 -2.44 2.26
C LEU A 61 -34.23 -2.01 1.25
N TRP A 62 -34.57 -1.88 -0.04
CA TRP A 62 -33.66 -1.42 -1.10
C TRP A 62 -33.41 0.09 -1.06
N GLN A 63 -34.23 0.87 -0.34
CA GLN A 63 -34.08 2.33 -0.26
C GLN A 63 -33.14 2.78 0.87
N CYS A 64 -32.66 1.84 1.67
CA CYS A 64 -31.60 2.01 2.66
C CYS A 64 -30.60 0.86 2.51
N TYR A 65 -29.79 0.93 1.45
CA TYR A 65 -28.73 -0.04 1.19
C TYR A 65 -27.72 -0.01 2.34
N ASN A 66 -27.63 -1.09 3.11
CA ASN A 66 -26.54 -1.34 4.03
C ASN A 66 -25.28 -1.58 3.18
N SER A 67 -24.41 -0.57 3.07
CA SER A 67 -23.10 -0.72 2.44
C SER A 67 -22.10 -1.04 3.53
N GLU A 68 -21.54 -2.24 3.50
CA GLU A 68 -20.34 -2.55 4.29
C GLU A 68 -19.20 -1.61 3.86
N PRO A 69 -18.31 -1.19 4.78
CA PRO A 69 -17.13 -0.42 4.38
C PRO A 69 -16.24 -1.19 3.39
N PRO A 70 -15.47 -0.52 2.53
CA PRO A 70 -14.44 -1.19 1.74
C PRO A 70 -13.42 -1.88 2.65
N GLY A 71 -13.15 -3.16 2.43
CA GLY A 71 -12.00 -3.82 3.03
C GLY A 71 -10.74 -3.28 2.37
N VAL A 72 -9.72 -2.95 3.15
CA VAL A 72 -8.47 -2.35 2.66
C VAL A 72 -7.29 -3.10 3.26
N ASP A 73 -6.27 -3.33 2.44
CA ASP A 73 -5.04 -4.02 2.79
C ASP A 73 -3.84 -3.19 2.31
N ILE A 74 -2.78 -3.17 3.13
CA ILE A 74 -1.51 -2.56 2.76
C ILE A 74 -0.55 -3.68 2.36
N ILE A 75 -0.19 -3.73 1.08
CA ILE A 75 0.75 -4.71 0.52
C ILE A 75 2.18 -4.19 0.70
N SER A 76 2.38 -2.89 0.55
CA SER A 76 3.67 -2.23 0.77
C SER A 76 3.48 -0.86 1.43
N PRO A 77 4.28 -0.48 2.44
CA PRO A 77 5.40 -1.21 3.03
C PRO A 77 4.98 -2.49 3.76
N VAL A 78 5.88 -3.47 3.76
CA VAL A 78 5.68 -4.74 4.45
C VAL A 78 5.86 -4.52 5.95
N GLU A 79 4.99 -5.12 6.75
CA GLU A 79 5.05 -5.05 8.22
C GLU A 79 6.45 -5.45 8.73
N GLY A 80 7.06 -4.58 9.53
CA GLY A 80 8.38 -4.76 10.12
C GLY A 80 9.57 -4.57 9.18
N ALA A 81 9.35 -4.25 7.90
CA ALA A 81 10.45 -4.10 6.95
C ALA A 81 11.31 -2.86 7.21
N ILE A 82 12.60 -2.98 6.91
CA ILE A 82 13.59 -1.89 6.99
C ILE A 82 13.91 -1.42 5.58
N TYR A 83 13.73 -0.14 5.31
CA TYR A 83 14.00 0.49 4.02
C TYR A 83 15.25 1.37 4.12
N SER A 84 16.25 1.07 3.29
CA SER A 84 17.50 1.84 3.20
C SER A 84 17.39 3.14 2.38
N THR A 85 16.16 3.59 2.14
CA THR A 85 15.84 4.76 1.32
C THR A 85 14.61 5.47 1.86
N SER A 86 14.61 6.80 1.78
CA SER A 86 13.43 7.63 2.09
C SER A 86 12.30 7.49 1.08
N ARG A 87 12.53 6.86 -0.09
CA ARG A 87 11.50 6.59 -1.09
C ARG A 87 10.93 5.19 -0.88
N VAL A 88 9.94 5.10 0.01
CA VAL A 88 9.32 3.84 0.42
C VAL A 88 8.23 3.45 -0.59
N PRO A 89 8.19 2.19 -1.06
CA PRO A 89 7.08 1.70 -1.89
C PRO A 89 5.75 1.79 -1.12
N LEU A 90 4.70 2.18 -1.84
CA LEU A 90 3.34 2.25 -1.31
C LEU A 90 2.43 1.46 -2.24
N GLU A 91 1.88 0.38 -1.73
CA GLU A 91 0.91 -0.44 -2.42
C GLU A 91 -0.26 -0.74 -1.49
N VAL A 92 -1.44 -0.31 -1.90
CA VAL A 92 -2.69 -0.46 -1.14
C VAL A 92 -3.74 -1.08 -2.06
N GLN A 93 -4.44 -2.08 -1.55
CA GLN A 93 -5.52 -2.76 -2.23
C GLN A 93 -6.81 -2.64 -1.43
N SER A 94 -7.92 -2.51 -2.14
CA SER A 94 -9.27 -2.52 -1.59
C SER A 94 -10.06 -3.65 -2.23
N ASN A 95 -10.88 -4.35 -1.45
CA ASN A 95 -11.69 -5.49 -1.91
C ASN A 95 -12.79 -5.07 -2.91
N LYS A 96 -13.10 -3.77 -2.98
CA LYS A 96 -14.02 -3.16 -3.95
C LYS A 96 -13.53 -1.77 -4.37
N SER A 97 -14.14 -1.20 -5.40
CA SER A 97 -13.83 0.17 -5.83
C SER A 97 -14.23 1.17 -4.74
N ALA A 98 -13.24 1.84 -4.15
CA ALA A 98 -13.42 2.90 -3.17
C ALA A 98 -13.66 4.23 -3.91
N ALA A 99 -14.51 5.09 -3.35
CA ALA A 99 -14.68 6.47 -3.82
C ALA A 99 -13.36 7.25 -3.70
N TYR A 100 -12.65 7.07 -2.60
CA TYR A 100 -11.29 7.56 -2.42
C TYR A 100 -10.53 6.70 -1.42
N ILE A 101 -9.22 6.57 -1.67
CA ILE A 101 -8.26 5.98 -0.73
C ILE A 101 -7.36 7.11 -0.24
N LYS A 102 -7.18 7.20 1.07
CA LYS A 102 -6.28 8.14 1.75
C LYS A 102 -5.20 7.38 2.51
N ARG A 103 -4.07 8.03 2.73
CA ARG A 103 -3.03 7.56 3.65
C ARG A 103 -2.67 8.61 4.70
N SER A 104 -2.23 8.17 5.87
CA SER A 104 -1.59 8.98 6.90
C SER A 104 -0.28 8.32 7.33
N ILE A 105 0.75 9.11 7.59
CA ILE A 105 2.03 8.67 8.17
C ILE A 105 2.12 9.29 9.55
N ASP A 106 2.41 8.47 10.56
CA ASP A 106 2.64 8.87 11.95
C ASP A 106 1.51 9.73 12.56
N GLY A 107 0.27 9.48 12.13
CA GLY A 107 -0.90 10.27 12.56
C GLY A 107 -1.00 11.65 11.93
N GLY A 108 -0.18 11.96 10.92
CA GLY A 108 -0.27 13.16 10.12
C GLY A 108 -1.59 13.28 9.34
N ARG A 109 -1.83 14.44 8.73
CA ARG A 109 -3.07 14.71 7.99
C ARG A 109 -3.27 13.69 6.85
N PRO A 110 -4.41 12.99 6.77
CA PRO A 110 -4.67 12.05 5.69
C PRO A 110 -4.67 12.73 4.31
N ALA A 111 -3.92 12.18 3.37
CA ALA A 111 -3.81 12.65 2.00
C ALA A 111 -4.47 11.64 1.04
N THR A 112 -5.27 12.13 0.10
CA THR A 112 -5.87 11.28 -0.96
C THR A 112 -4.78 10.80 -1.90
N ILE A 113 -4.68 9.49 -2.05
CA ILE A 113 -3.71 8.83 -2.95
C ILE A 113 -4.38 8.23 -4.18
N CYS A 114 -5.70 8.04 -4.14
CA CYS A 114 -6.44 7.45 -5.24
C CYS A 114 -7.94 7.81 -5.15
N THR A 115 -8.60 7.94 -6.30
CA THR A 115 -10.04 8.25 -6.43
C THR A 115 -10.70 7.28 -7.39
N SER A 116 -11.87 6.74 -7.03
CA SER A 116 -12.61 5.75 -7.82
C SER A 116 -11.77 4.54 -8.26
N CYS A 117 -11.11 3.88 -7.32
CA CYS A 117 -10.15 2.80 -7.61
C CYS A 117 -10.21 1.68 -6.57
N SER A 118 -9.72 0.50 -6.94
CA SER A 118 -9.59 -0.66 -6.06
C SER A 118 -8.15 -0.92 -5.64
N SER A 119 -7.16 -0.29 -6.27
CA SER A 119 -5.76 -0.42 -5.88
C SER A 119 -4.95 0.79 -6.34
N ILE A 120 -3.81 0.99 -5.68
CA ILE A 120 -2.81 2.00 -6.04
C ILE A 120 -1.43 1.45 -5.73
N SER A 121 -0.50 1.64 -6.67
CA SER A 121 0.92 1.32 -6.50
C SER A 121 1.75 2.55 -6.88
N THR A 122 2.56 3.04 -5.96
CA THR A 122 3.37 4.24 -6.13
C THR A 122 4.54 4.24 -5.13
N THR A 123 5.23 5.36 -4.99
CA THR A 123 6.22 5.58 -3.94
C THR A 123 5.82 6.76 -3.09
N MET A 124 6.14 6.70 -1.80
CA MET A 124 5.99 7.80 -0.85
C MET A 124 7.34 8.23 -0.32
N TYR A 125 7.45 9.50 0.07
CA TYR A 125 8.66 10.04 0.68
C TYR A 125 8.49 10.14 2.19
N VAL A 126 9.43 9.58 2.94
CA VAL A 126 9.53 9.61 4.40
C VAL A 126 10.94 10.06 4.76
N SER A 127 11.09 11.29 5.26
CA SER A 127 12.39 11.91 5.54
C SER A 127 13.03 11.42 6.83
N ASP A 128 12.19 11.15 7.81
CA ASP A 128 12.62 10.88 9.17
C ASP A 128 13.14 9.45 9.28
N GLN A 129 14.00 9.22 10.27
CA GLN A 129 14.62 7.92 10.52
C GLN A 129 13.86 7.18 11.60
N GLY A 130 14.00 5.85 11.61
CA GLY A 130 13.44 4.98 12.63
C GLY A 130 12.07 4.45 12.23
N ARG A 131 11.27 4.12 13.25
CA ARG A 131 9.99 3.43 13.07
C ARG A 131 8.87 4.40 12.70
N HIS A 132 8.12 4.04 11.67
CA HIS A 132 6.97 4.77 11.16
C HIS A 132 5.71 3.89 11.19
N ARG A 133 4.55 4.54 11.32
CA ARG A 133 3.22 3.94 11.17
C ARG A 133 2.54 4.50 9.92
N LEU A 134 2.17 3.63 8.99
CA LEU A 134 1.29 3.97 7.88
C LEU A 134 -0.13 3.50 8.19
N THR A 135 -1.09 4.41 8.07
CA THR A 135 -2.52 4.09 8.12
C THR A 135 -3.13 4.38 6.75
N ALA A 136 -3.83 3.40 6.17
CA ALA A 136 -4.60 3.55 4.94
C ALA A 136 -6.11 3.57 5.27
N TYR A 137 -6.84 4.45 4.59
CA TYR A 137 -8.28 4.64 4.75
C TYR A 137 -8.94 4.48 3.38
N ALA A 138 -9.92 3.60 3.26
CA ALA A 138 -10.72 3.44 2.05
C ALA A 138 -12.17 3.84 2.34
N TYR A 139 -12.72 4.74 1.54
CA TYR A 139 -14.08 5.24 1.72
C TYR A 139 -14.96 4.85 0.54
N ASP A 140 -16.18 4.44 0.80
CA ASP A 140 -17.19 4.29 -0.25
C ASP A 140 -17.89 5.63 -0.57
N LYS A 141 -18.86 5.60 -1.49
CA LYS A 141 -19.63 6.79 -1.90
C LYS A 141 -20.63 7.26 -0.83
N GLN A 142 -20.95 6.39 0.13
CA GLN A 142 -21.86 6.67 1.24
C GLN A 142 -21.10 7.22 2.46
N GLY A 143 -19.76 7.19 2.44
CA GLY A 143 -18.90 7.66 3.51
C GLY A 143 -18.48 6.57 4.50
N ASN A 144 -18.80 5.30 4.25
CA ASN A 144 -18.33 4.21 5.11
C ASN A 144 -16.82 4.00 4.91
N GLU A 145 -16.11 3.75 6.00
CA GLU A 145 -14.65 3.74 6.08
C GLU A 145 -14.14 2.35 6.45
N GLY A 146 -13.17 1.85 5.68
CA GLY A 146 -12.28 0.77 6.10
C GLY A 146 -10.89 1.30 6.39
N ILE A 147 -10.19 0.66 7.34
CA ILE A 147 -8.88 1.08 7.82
C ILE A 147 -7.92 -0.11 7.81
N ALA A 148 -6.68 0.13 7.42
CA ALA A 148 -5.55 -0.79 7.61
C ALA A 148 -4.33 -0.04 8.14
N GLU A 149 -3.49 -0.74 8.91
CA GLU A 149 -2.27 -0.19 9.48
C GLU A 149 -1.09 -1.14 9.25
N THR A 150 0.09 -0.56 9.05
CA THR A 150 1.37 -1.28 9.00
C THR A 150 2.47 -0.44 9.65
N TYR A 151 3.48 -1.10 10.20
CA TYR A 151 4.67 -0.48 10.78
C TYR A 151 5.90 -0.86 9.97
N PHE A 152 6.81 0.09 9.75
CA PHE A 152 8.04 -0.11 9.01
C PHE A 152 9.15 0.79 9.56
N ILE A 153 10.39 0.56 9.16
CA ILE A 153 11.55 1.34 9.58
C ILE A 153 12.21 1.98 8.35
N VAL A 154 12.58 3.26 8.47
CA VAL A 154 13.44 3.95 7.52
C VAL A 154 14.82 4.11 8.15
N ASP A 155 15.84 3.55 7.52
CA ASP A 155 17.23 3.73 7.93
C ASP A 155 18.13 4.00 6.72
N THR A 156 18.38 5.27 6.46
CA THR A 156 19.22 5.71 5.34
C THR A 156 20.64 6.07 5.79
N ARG A 157 20.98 5.87 7.07
CA ARG A 157 22.28 6.23 7.61
C ARG A 157 23.23 5.06 7.40
N ALA A 158 24.42 5.35 6.89
CA ALA A 158 25.46 4.33 6.82
C ALA A 158 26.03 4.07 8.22
N PRO A 159 26.49 2.83 8.50
CA PRO A 159 27.20 2.52 9.73
C PRO A 159 28.39 3.46 9.91
N ARG A 160 28.65 3.90 11.14
CA ARG A 160 29.79 4.75 11.45
C ARG A 160 30.84 3.97 12.21
N ILE A 161 32.02 3.78 11.61
CA ILE A 161 33.16 3.15 12.28
C ILE A 161 33.81 4.17 13.25
N LEU A 162 34.01 3.74 14.49
CA LEU A 162 34.64 4.49 15.58
C LEU A 162 36.11 4.10 15.76
N GLY A 163 36.41 2.82 15.57
CA GLY A 163 37.72 2.23 15.80
C GLY A 163 37.81 0.86 15.15
N GLN A 164 39.04 0.44 14.88
CA GLN A 164 39.31 -0.91 14.38
C GLN A 164 40.64 -1.41 14.93
N SER A 165 40.70 -2.71 15.15
CA SER A 165 41.88 -3.43 15.58
C SER A 165 42.07 -4.67 14.71
N PRO A 166 43.29 -4.99 14.28
CA PRO A 166 44.51 -4.18 14.43
C PRO A 166 44.43 -2.86 13.66
N ALA A 167 45.27 -1.89 14.02
CA ALA A 167 45.36 -0.63 13.29
C ALA A 167 45.93 -0.88 11.88
N ASP A 168 45.59 -0.01 10.92
CA ASP A 168 46.09 -0.12 9.55
C ASP A 168 47.62 -0.24 9.51
N LYS A 169 48.12 -1.17 8.68
CA LYS A 169 49.56 -1.45 8.49
C LYS A 169 50.28 -1.99 9.73
N SER A 170 49.53 -2.50 10.72
CA SER A 170 50.13 -3.25 11.82
C SER A 170 50.70 -4.57 11.32
N THR A 171 51.84 -4.99 11.87
CA THR A 171 52.32 -6.36 11.73
C THR A 171 51.51 -7.25 12.67
N ILE A 172 50.89 -8.28 12.12
CA ILE A 172 49.97 -9.18 12.85
C ILE A 172 50.55 -10.58 12.97
N GLY A 173 50.14 -11.30 14.01
CA GLY A 173 50.55 -12.69 14.24
C GLY A 173 49.79 -13.69 13.38
N SER A 174 50.14 -14.98 13.52
CA SER A 174 49.43 -16.09 12.89
C SER A 174 48.05 -16.37 13.50
N ASP A 175 47.78 -15.84 14.70
CA ASP A 175 46.45 -15.85 15.32
C ASP A 175 46.16 -14.42 15.77
N GLN A 176 45.15 -13.79 15.15
CA GLN A 176 44.88 -12.37 15.30
C GLN A 176 43.41 -12.12 15.60
N GLU A 177 43.14 -11.38 16.68
CA GLU A 177 41.82 -10.80 16.92
C GLU A 177 41.63 -9.57 16.01
N PHE A 178 40.56 -9.60 15.23
CA PHE A 178 40.06 -8.43 14.53
C PHE A 178 38.85 -7.90 15.27
N ALA A 179 38.83 -6.61 15.56
CA ALA A 179 37.71 -5.95 16.22
C ALA A 179 37.33 -4.66 15.48
N VAL A 180 36.05 -4.32 15.53
CA VAL A 180 35.52 -3.06 15.01
C VAL A 180 34.55 -2.46 16.00
N ASP A 181 34.76 -1.18 16.29
CA ASP A 181 33.84 -0.37 17.10
C ASP A 181 32.99 0.49 16.17
N TYR A 182 31.67 0.53 16.35
CA TYR A 182 30.76 1.21 15.43
C TYR A 182 29.49 1.77 16.10
N ASP A 183 28.84 2.70 15.39
CA ASP A 183 27.44 3.10 15.62
C ASP A 183 26.59 2.61 14.44
N GLU A 184 25.57 1.79 14.71
CA GLU A 184 24.60 1.30 13.72
C GLU A 184 23.27 0.92 14.41
N ALA A 185 22.17 1.59 14.05
CA ALA A 185 20.88 1.42 14.70
C ALA A 185 20.12 0.16 14.23
N ASN A 186 20.35 -0.28 12.99
CA ASN A 186 19.71 -1.46 12.39
C ASN A 186 20.77 -2.31 11.67
N LEU A 187 21.69 -2.89 12.44
CA LEU A 187 22.83 -3.63 11.92
C LEU A 187 22.36 -4.86 11.12
N ALA A 188 22.67 -4.86 9.83
CA ALA A 188 22.40 -6.02 8.97
C ALA A 188 23.41 -7.15 9.21
N ASN A 189 24.70 -6.83 9.16
CA ASN A 189 25.81 -7.74 9.48
C ASN A 189 27.13 -6.95 9.57
N VAL A 190 28.12 -7.57 10.22
CA VAL A 190 29.53 -7.17 10.13
C VAL A 190 30.28 -8.30 9.43
N SER A 191 31.16 -7.95 8.50
CA SER A 191 31.96 -8.92 7.76
C SER A 191 33.43 -8.52 7.77
N LEU A 192 34.31 -9.49 8.04
CA LEU A 192 35.76 -9.34 7.89
C LEU A 192 36.18 -9.94 6.55
N CYS A 193 36.84 -9.14 5.73
CA CYS A 193 37.32 -9.54 4.40
C CYS A 193 38.85 -9.51 4.35
N ILE A 194 39.48 -10.65 4.11
CA ILE A 194 40.94 -10.79 4.06
C ILE A 194 41.37 -11.20 2.67
N LYS A 195 42.37 -10.53 2.10
CA LYS A 195 42.94 -10.90 0.80
C LYS A 195 43.97 -12.02 0.98
N GLY A 196 43.76 -13.15 0.31
CA GLY A 196 44.72 -14.25 0.28
C GLY A 196 45.81 -14.04 -0.76
N GLU A 197 47.00 -14.58 -0.53
CA GLU A 197 48.15 -14.45 -1.44
C GLU A 197 47.91 -15.08 -2.82
N LEU A 198 47.18 -16.19 -2.86
CA LEU A 198 46.85 -16.92 -4.10
C LEU A 198 45.46 -16.58 -4.65
N ALA A 199 44.72 -15.70 -3.98
CA ALA A 199 43.35 -15.35 -4.36
C ALA A 199 43.34 -14.03 -5.14
N SER A 200 42.63 -14.00 -6.28
CA SER A 200 42.37 -12.78 -7.04
C SER A 200 41.37 -11.83 -6.36
N GLY A 201 40.85 -12.17 -5.17
CA GLY A 201 39.86 -11.41 -4.43
C GLY A 201 39.94 -11.59 -2.91
N PHE A 202 39.00 -10.95 -2.19
CA PHE A 202 38.89 -11.04 -0.75
C PHE A 202 38.04 -12.24 -0.33
N ALA A 203 38.48 -12.97 0.70
CA ALA A 203 37.68 -13.95 1.40
C ALA A 203 36.98 -13.26 2.57
N CYS A 204 35.65 -13.17 2.52
CA CYS A 204 34.84 -12.52 3.55
C CYS A 204 34.16 -13.54 4.46
N SER A 205 34.17 -13.28 5.77
CA SER A 205 33.42 -14.04 6.78
C SER A 205 32.53 -13.10 7.57
N ILE A 206 31.25 -13.46 7.70
CA ILE A 206 30.29 -12.75 8.55
C ILE A 206 30.61 -13.07 10.01
N LEU A 207 30.70 -12.02 10.84
CA LEU A 207 30.88 -12.15 12.28
C LEU A 207 29.53 -12.44 12.94
N THR A 208 29.54 -13.28 13.96
CA THR A 208 28.37 -13.61 14.77
C THR A 208 28.43 -12.91 16.11
N GLY A 209 27.29 -12.51 16.66
CA GLY A 209 27.22 -11.84 17.97
C GLY A 209 27.44 -10.33 17.93
N CYS A 210 27.45 -9.73 16.74
CA CYS A 210 27.43 -8.27 16.60
C CYS A 210 26.01 -7.74 16.80
N GLU A 211 25.84 -6.74 17.67
CA GLU A 211 24.53 -6.16 18.00
C GLU A 211 24.33 -4.77 17.36
N SER A 212 23.07 -4.35 17.21
CA SER A 212 22.76 -2.98 16.80
C SER A 212 22.85 -2.06 18.02
N GLY A 213 23.43 -0.87 17.87
CA GLY A 213 23.55 0.09 18.95
C GLY A 213 24.49 1.25 18.66
N SER A 214 24.90 1.92 19.74
CA SER A 214 25.89 3.00 19.68
C SER A 214 27.09 2.62 20.52
N ARG A 215 28.29 2.79 19.94
CA ARG A 215 29.56 2.36 20.50
C ARG A 215 29.60 0.85 20.77
N GLU A 216 29.00 0.09 19.86
CA GLU A 216 29.09 -1.36 19.88
C GLU A 216 30.48 -1.81 19.42
N SER A 217 30.92 -2.95 19.92
CA SER A 217 32.17 -3.59 19.51
C SER A 217 31.88 -5.02 19.05
N CYS A 218 32.43 -5.40 17.91
CA CYS A 218 32.36 -6.79 17.45
C CYS A 218 33.74 -7.30 17.08
N SER A 219 34.09 -8.50 17.56
CA SER A 219 35.40 -9.10 17.32
C SER A 219 35.34 -10.55 16.85
N VAL A 220 36.42 -10.98 16.22
CA VAL A 220 36.64 -12.36 15.78
C VAL A 220 38.13 -12.69 15.80
N ASN A 221 38.46 -13.87 16.34
CA ASN A 221 39.81 -14.42 16.21
C ASN A 221 39.95 -15.14 14.88
N LYS A 222 41.03 -14.85 14.15
CA LYS A 222 41.33 -15.47 12.87
C LYS A 222 42.71 -16.09 12.88
N ASP A 223 42.75 -17.37 12.56
CA ASP A 223 43.97 -18.08 12.19
C ASP A 223 44.41 -17.63 10.79
N LEU A 224 45.58 -17.00 10.75
CA LEU A 224 46.25 -16.47 9.57
C LEU A 224 47.50 -17.27 9.21
N SER A 225 47.73 -18.45 9.81
CA SER A 225 48.89 -19.31 9.51
C SER A 225 49.02 -19.71 8.03
N SER A 226 47.93 -19.63 7.26
CA SER A 226 47.89 -19.88 5.81
C SER A 226 48.18 -18.65 4.93
N TYR A 227 48.39 -17.48 5.53
CA TYR A 227 48.72 -16.22 4.85
C TYR A 227 50.18 -15.89 5.16
N ALA A 228 51.08 -15.92 4.17
CA ALA A 228 52.50 -15.69 4.43
C ALA A 228 52.78 -14.22 4.81
N ASP A 229 53.64 -14.07 5.82
CA ASP A 229 54.29 -12.85 6.31
C ASP A 229 53.40 -11.64 6.64
N GLY A 230 52.44 -11.85 7.55
CA GLY A 230 52.10 -10.93 8.67
C GLY A 230 51.74 -9.47 8.35
N THR A 231 51.56 -9.12 7.08
CA THR A 231 51.32 -7.76 6.60
C THR A 231 50.08 -7.78 5.72
N LEU A 232 48.95 -7.37 6.29
CA LEU A 232 47.72 -7.07 5.55
C LEU A 232 47.72 -5.62 5.05
#